data_AF-A0A758AID2-F1
#
_entry.id   AF-A0A758AID2-F1
#
_cell.length_a   1.000
_cell.length_b   1.000
_cell.length_c   1.000
_cell.angle_alpha   90.00
_cell.angle_beta   90.00
_cell.angle_gamma   90.00
#
_symmetry.space_group_name_H-M   'P 1'
#
loop_
_entity.id
_entity.type
_entity.pdbx_description
1 polymer ?
#
loop_
_entity_poly.entity_id
_entity_poly.type
_entity_poly.pdbx_seq_one_letter_code
_entity_poly.pdbx_strand_id
1 'polypeptide(L)'
;TGLEVRVRPDLELDMGGLRIGADLKTISMWNIKQEGLRAKLHREIIDRDYHLSAAMYCETAALDQFFWIFVNKDENYHWVAIIEASTELLELGMLEYRKTMRAIANGFDTGEWPAPITEDYTDELNDFDVRRLEALRVQA
;
A
#
# COMPACT_ATOMS: atom_id res chain seq x y z
N THR A 1 -13.47 17.38 4.34
CA THR A 1 -12.27 17.91 5.01
C THR A 1 -11.98 19.34 4.61
N GLY A 2 -12.39 19.81 3.42
CA GLY A 2 -12.10 21.19 2.99
C GLY A 2 -10.64 21.41 2.58
N LEU A 3 -9.82 20.37 2.66
CA LEU A 3 -8.43 20.36 2.20
C LEU A 3 -8.41 20.25 0.67
N GLU A 4 -7.62 21.09 0.02
CA GLU A 4 -7.35 20.98 -1.41
C GLU A 4 -6.40 19.79 -1.64
N VAL A 5 -6.81 18.87 -2.50
CA VAL A 5 -6.05 17.66 -2.83
C VAL A 5 -5.63 17.71 -4.28
N ARG A 6 -4.37 17.37 -4.55
CA ARG A 6 -3.81 17.30 -5.89
C ARG A 6 -3.17 15.94 -6.10
N VAL A 7 -3.36 15.39 -7.29
CA VAL A 7 -2.80 14.11 -7.70
C VAL A 7 -2.10 14.24 -9.04
N ARG A 8 -1.15 13.34 -9.28
CA ARG A 8 -0.49 13.18 -10.57
C ARG A 8 -0.06 11.71 -10.70
N PRO A 9 -0.90 10.86 -11.30
CA PRO A 9 -0.49 9.51 -11.70
C PRO A 9 0.70 9.58 -12.67
N ASP A 10 1.53 8.54 -12.71
CA ASP A 10 2.66 8.51 -13.67
C ASP A 10 2.17 8.44 -15.12
N LEU A 11 1.05 7.75 -15.36
CA LEU A 11 0.41 7.60 -16.65
C LEU A 11 -1.11 7.72 -16.53
N GLU A 12 -1.71 8.42 -17.49
CA GLU A 12 -3.17 8.48 -17.69
C GLU A 12 -3.49 8.13 -19.15
N LEU A 13 -4.48 7.27 -19.36
CA LEU A 13 -4.96 6.82 -20.66
C LEU A 13 -6.46 7.02 -20.77
N ASP A 14 -6.93 7.42 -21.95
CA ASP A 14 -8.34 7.39 -22.32
C ASP A 14 -8.54 6.36 -23.41
N MET A 15 -9.31 5.31 -23.10
CA MET A 15 -9.56 4.19 -24.00
C MET A 15 -11.06 4.06 -24.26
N GLY A 16 -11.57 4.87 -25.19
CA GLY A 16 -12.96 4.80 -25.60
C GLY A 16 -13.93 5.22 -24.50
N GLY A 17 -13.57 6.23 -23.71
CA GLY A 17 -14.36 6.71 -22.57
C GLY A 17 -14.04 6.03 -21.24
N LEU A 18 -13.15 5.03 -21.23
CA LEU A 18 -12.57 4.46 -20.02
C LEU A 18 -11.29 5.23 -19.65
N ARG A 19 -11.29 5.85 -18.47
CA ARG A 19 -10.16 6.61 -17.91
C ARG A 19 -9.31 5.68 -17.05
N ILE A 20 -8.08 5.42 -17.46
CA ILE A 20 -7.17 4.51 -16.76
C ILE A 20 -5.99 5.30 -16.22
N GLY A 21 -5.65 5.12 -14.95
CA GLY A 21 -4.37 5.56 -14.39
C GLY A 21 -3.40 4.40 -14.20
N ALA A 22 -2.10 4.69 -14.24
CA ALA A 22 -1.09 3.74 -13.84
C ALA A 22 0.12 4.41 -13.19
N ASP A 23 0.77 3.65 -12.31
CA ASP A 23 2.01 4.02 -11.62
C ASP A 23 3.14 3.03 -11.89
N LEU A 24 4.33 3.54 -12.15
CA LEU A 24 5.54 2.73 -12.32
C LEU A 24 6.24 2.55 -10.97
N LYS A 25 6.41 1.30 -10.55
CA LYS A 25 7.10 0.96 -9.30
C LYS A 25 8.35 0.12 -9.59
N THR A 26 9.51 0.70 -9.32
CA THR A 26 10.77 -0.05 -9.39
C THR A 26 11.03 -0.76 -8.06
N ILE A 27 11.20 -2.08 -8.10
CA ILE A 27 11.34 -2.94 -6.91
C ILE A 27 12.54 -3.89 -7.02
N SER A 28 12.94 -4.47 -5.90
CA SER A 28 13.98 -5.52 -5.79
C SER A 28 13.42 -6.69 -4.98
N MET A 29 13.51 -7.90 -5.52
CA MET A 29 12.94 -9.14 -4.97
C MET A 29 13.86 -10.37 -5.21
N TRP A 30 15.14 -10.25 -4.86
CA TRP A 30 16.20 -11.25 -5.13
C TRP A 30 15.90 -12.68 -4.65
N ASN A 31 15.21 -12.83 -3.51
CA ASN A 31 15.05 -14.12 -2.83
C ASN A 31 13.58 -14.55 -2.70
N ILE A 32 12.81 -14.42 -3.79
CA ILE A 32 11.40 -14.84 -3.83
C ILE A 32 11.22 -15.86 -4.95
N LYS A 33 10.82 -17.07 -4.57
CA LYS A 33 10.36 -18.08 -5.54
C LYS A 33 9.12 -17.56 -6.27
N GLN A 34 8.97 -17.93 -7.54
CA GLN A 34 7.85 -17.50 -8.38
C GLN A 34 6.48 -17.74 -7.73
N GLU A 35 6.29 -18.88 -7.06
CA GLU A 35 5.07 -19.24 -6.33
C GLU A 35 4.70 -18.26 -5.20
N GLY A 36 5.70 -17.62 -4.58
CA GLY A 36 5.51 -16.61 -3.52
C GLY A 36 5.41 -15.18 -4.03
N LEU A 37 5.71 -14.93 -5.32
CA LEU A 37 5.85 -13.57 -5.85
C LEU A 37 4.55 -12.78 -5.78
N ARG A 38 3.42 -13.39 -6.12
CA ARG A 38 2.10 -12.74 -6.05
C ARG A 38 1.76 -12.31 -4.62
N ALA A 39 1.99 -13.18 -3.64
CA ALA A 39 1.75 -12.86 -2.23
C ALA A 39 2.68 -11.74 -1.74
N LYS A 40 3.96 -11.76 -2.17
CA LYS A 40 4.92 -10.71 -1.83
C LYS A 40 4.54 -9.36 -2.44
N LEU A 41 4.12 -9.32 -3.70
CA LEU A 41 3.64 -8.11 -4.36
C LEU A 41 2.36 -7.55 -3.71
N HIS A 42 1.41 -8.42 -3.34
CA HIS A 42 0.24 -8.00 -2.59
C HIS A 42 0.62 -7.36 -1.25
N ARG A 43 1.54 -7.98 -0.51
CA ARG A 43 2.05 -7.39 0.74
C ARG A 43 2.77 -6.07 0.50
N GLU A 44 3.55 -5.96 -0.57
CA GLU A 44 4.20 -4.70 -0.95
C GLU A 44 3.19 -3.57 -1.22
N ILE A 45 2.05 -3.89 -1.84
CA ILE A 45 0.97 -2.93 -2.10
C ILE A 45 0.36 -2.44 -0.79
N ILE A 46 0.06 -3.34 0.15
CA ILE A 46 -0.54 -3.01 1.44
C ILE A 46 0.45 -2.26 2.34
N ASP A 47 1.65 -2.81 2.55
CA ASP A 47 2.65 -2.28 3.50
C ASP A 47 3.18 -0.90 3.10
N ARG A 48 3.05 -0.51 1.83
CA ARG A 48 3.45 0.82 1.32
C ARG A 48 2.29 1.75 1.03
N ASP A 49 1.07 1.37 1.41
CA ASP A 49 -0.14 2.15 1.18
C ASP A 49 -0.37 2.49 -0.30
N TYR A 50 0.05 1.61 -1.22
CA TYR A 50 -0.16 1.84 -2.64
C TYR A 50 -1.65 1.79 -3.01
N HIS A 51 -2.45 0.96 -2.34
CA HIS A 51 -3.91 0.92 -2.50
C HIS A 51 -4.57 2.24 -2.08
N LEU A 52 -4.06 2.89 -1.03
CA LEU A 52 -4.49 4.23 -0.61
C LEU A 52 -4.21 5.26 -1.71
N SER A 53 -2.99 5.27 -2.25
CA SER A 53 -2.62 6.19 -3.35
C SER A 53 -3.46 5.97 -4.61
N ALA A 54 -3.70 4.71 -5.00
CA ALA A 54 -4.54 4.36 -6.14
C ALA A 54 -5.98 4.84 -5.96
N ALA A 55 -6.57 4.62 -4.78
CA ALA A 55 -7.91 5.08 -4.46
C ALA A 55 -8.02 6.62 -4.52
N MET A 56 -7.02 7.33 -3.98
CA MET A 56 -6.95 8.79 -4.06
C MET A 56 -6.85 9.30 -5.51
N TYR A 57 -6.06 8.63 -6.35
CA TYR A 57 -5.94 8.94 -7.77
C TYR A 57 -7.26 8.73 -8.51
N CYS A 58 -7.93 7.59 -8.28
CA CYS A 58 -9.24 7.32 -8.87
C CYS A 58 -10.29 8.38 -8.50
N GLU A 59 -10.38 8.76 -7.23
CA GLU A 59 -11.34 9.78 -6.78
C GLU A 59 -11.01 11.18 -7.32
N THR A 60 -9.74 11.59 -7.28
CA THR A 60 -9.36 12.98 -7.61
C THR A 60 -9.24 13.23 -9.11
N ALA A 61 -8.75 12.24 -9.88
CA ALA A 61 -8.57 12.35 -11.33
C ALA A 61 -9.71 11.70 -12.14
N ALA A 62 -10.77 11.25 -11.47
CA ALA A 62 -11.93 10.57 -12.07
C ALA A 62 -11.50 9.40 -12.98
N LEU A 63 -10.67 8.51 -12.44
CA LEU A 63 -10.22 7.31 -13.14
C LEU A 63 -11.15 6.14 -12.82
N ASP A 64 -11.51 5.38 -13.85
CA ASP A 64 -12.34 4.18 -13.74
C ASP A 64 -11.53 2.95 -13.30
N GLN A 65 -10.25 2.90 -13.66
CA GLN A 65 -9.33 1.80 -13.32
C GLN A 65 -7.95 2.31 -12.96
N PHE A 66 -7.23 1.54 -12.15
CA PHE A 66 -5.86 1.84 -11.75
C PHE A 66 -4.96 0.62 -11.84
N PHE A 67 -3.74 0.80 -12.35
CA PHE A 67 -2.75 -0.25 -12.48
C PHE A 67 -1.41 0.13 -11.84
N TRP A 68 -0.74 -0.84 -11.23
CA TRP A 68 0.68 -0.75 -10.93
C TRP A 68 1.49 -1.52 -11.94
N ILE A 69 2.56 -0.90 -12.45
CA ILE A 69 3.56 -1.54 -13.30
C ILE A 69 4.80 -1.74 -12.43
N PHE A 70 4.94 -2.95 -11.90
CA PHE A 70 6.12 -3.32 -11.12
C PHE A 70 7.24 -3.78 -12.05
N VAL A 71 8.43 -3.18 -11.89
CA VAL A 71 9.64 -3.55 -12.63
C VAL A 71 10.71 -4.00 -11.64
N ASN A 72 11.15 -5.25 -11.77
CA ASN A 72 12.24 -5.76 -10.94
C ASN A 72 13.60 -5.34 -11.49
N LYS A 73 14.37 -4.60 -10.67
CA LYS A 73 15.68 -4.07 -11.06
C LYS A 73 16.85 -5.00 -10.73
N ASP A 74 16.60 -6.15 -10.14
CA ASP A 74 17.67 -7.08 -9.76
C ASP A 74 18.44 -7.59 -10.97
N GLU A 75 19.76 -7.45 -10.93
CA GLU A 75 20.64 -7.88 -12.01
C GLU A 75 20.43 -9.37 -12.31
N ASN A 76 20.28 -9.72 -13.59
CA ASN A 76 20.02 -11.09 -14.06
C ASN A 76 18.67 -11.70 -13.61
N TYR A 77 17.78 -10.91 -12.99
CA TYR A 77 16.44 -11.35 -12.59
C TYR A 77 15.37 -10.29 -12.90
N HIS A 78 15.38 -9.77 -14.13
CA HIS A 78 14.42 -8.76 -14.57
C HIS A 78 13.07 -9.37 -14.93
N TRP A 79 12.00 -8.75 -14.45
CA TRP A 79 10.63 -9.08 -14.83
C TRP A 79 9.72 -7.87 -14.63
N VAL A 80 8.56 -7.90 -15.28
CA VAL A 80 7.52 -6.89 -15.16
C VAL A 80 6.22 -7.57 -14.74
N ALA A 81 5.51 -6.97 -13.78
CA ALA A 81 4.17 -7.37 -13.40
C ALA A 81 3.23 -6.16 -13.50
N ILE A 82 2.15 -6.30 -14.27
CA ILE A 82 1.08 -5.30 -14.35
C ILE A 82 -0.07 -5.82 -13.49
N ILE A 83 -0.45 -5.04 -12.49
CA ILE A 83 -1.45 -5.44 -11.49
C ILE A 83 -2.54 -4.38 -11.45
N GLU A 84 -3.77 -4.79 -11.74
CA GLU A 84 -4.96 -3.96 -11.56
C GLU A 84 -5.33 -3.87 -10.06
N ALA A 85 -5.71 -2.68 -9.62
CA ALA A 85 -6.34 -2.49 -8.32
C ALA A 85 -7.80 -2.96 -8.38
N SER A 86 -8.16 -3.98 -7.59
CA SER A 86 -9.55 -4.43 -7.53
C SER A 86 -10.45 -3.40 -6.85
N THR A 87 -11.75 -3.47 -7.12
CA THR A 87 -12.75 -2.60 -6.50
C THR A 87 -12.70 -2.63 -4.98
N GLU A 88 -12.56 -3.80 -4.36
CA GLU A 88 -12.49 -3.94 -2.90
C GLU A 88 -11.19 -3.35 -2.34
N LEU A 89 -10.09 -3.46 -3.09
CA LEU A 89 -8.80 -2.88 -2.69
C LEU A 89 -8.84 -1.35 -2.77
N LEU A 90 -9.50 -0.79 -3.79
CA LEU A 90 -9.74 0.64 -3.92
C LEU A 90 -10.71 1.16 -2.83
N GLU A 91 -11.74 0.38 -2.49
CA GLU A 91 -12.66 0.72 -1.40
C GLU A 91 -11.92 0.77 -0.04
N LEU A 92 -11.10 -0.25 0.25
CA LEU A 92 -10.23 -0.25 1.43
C LEU A 92 -9.33 0.99 1.46
N GLY A 93 -8.62 1.26 0.36
CA GLY A 93 -7.74 2.42 0.24
C GLY A 93 -8.47 3.74 0.43
N MET A 94 -9.71 3.85 -0.06
CA MET A 94 -10.54 5.05 0.09
C MET A 94 -10.97 5.28 1.54
N LEU A 95 -11.34 4.22 2.26
CA LEU A 95 -11.73 4.32 3.67
C LEU A 95 -10.53 4.75 4.54
N GLU A 96 -9.35 4.19 4.30
CA GLU A 96 -8.11 4.55 5.00
C GLU A 96 -7.64 5.97 4.64
N TYR A 97 -7.72 6.35 3.36
CA TYR A 97 -7.46 7.71 2.89
C TYR A 97 -8.36 8.72 3.61
N ARG A 98 -9.67 8.49 3.65
CA ARG A 98 -10.63 9.39 4.33
C ARG A 98 -10.40 9.46 5.84
N LYS A 99 -10.00 8.36 6.48
CA LYS A 99 -9.59 8.36 7.88
C LYS A 99 -8.39 9.28 8.08
N THR A 100 -7.37 9.14 7.24
CA THR A 100 -6.14 9.95 7.29
C THR A 100 -6.44 11.43 7.04
N MET A 101 -7.23 11.76 6.02
CA MET A 101 -7.59 13.13 5.70
C MET A 101 -8.42 13.81 6.80
N ARG A 102 -9.26 13.05 7.52
CA ARG A 102 -9.96 13.58 8.70
C ARG A 102 -9.00 13.87 9.85
N ALA A 103 -8.04 12.98 10.11
CA ALA A 103 -7.02 13.21 11.14
C ALA A 103 -6.17 14.45 10.80
N ILE A 104 -5.78 14.60 9.54
CA ILE A 104 -5.05 15.78 9.05
C ILE A 104 -5.87 17.05 9.21
N ALA A 105 -7.13 17.05 8.78
CA ALA A 105 -8.02 18.20 8.92
C ALA A 105 -8.20 18.60 10.39
N ASN A 106 -8.42 17.62 11.28
CA ASN A 106 -8.50 17.87 12.71
C ASN A 106 -7.21 18.48 13.27
N GLY A 107 -6.04 17.97 12.87
CA GLY A 107 -4.76 18.54 13.30
C GLY A 107 -4.54 19.97 12.82
N PHE A 108 -5.02 20.32 11.62
CA PHE A 108 -5.05 21.71 11.16
C PHE A 108 -6.02 22.59 11.97
N ASP A 109 -7.20 22.08 12.30
CA ASP A 109 -8.23 22.81 13.02
C ASP A 109 -7.87 23.05 14.50
N THR A 110 -7.24 22.08 15.16
CA THR A 110 -6.92 22.13 16.60
C THR A 110 -5.48 22.50 16.91
N GLY A 111 -4.56 22.34 15.93
CA GLY A 111 -3.12 22.43 16.15
C GLY A 111 -2.52 21.21 16.86
N GLU A 112 -3.32 20.18 17.16
CA GLU A 112 -2.87 18.98 17.86
C GLU A 112 -2.51 17.87 16.88
N TRP A 113 -1.28 17.37 16.98
CA TRP A 113 -0.74 16.28 16.17
C TRP A 113 -0.30 15.15 17.10
N PRO A 114 -1.20 14.19 17.42
CA PRO A 114 -0.89 13.14 18.39
C PRO A 114 0.25 12.27 17.88
N ALA A 115 1.13 11.86 18.81
CA ALA A 115 2.18 10.89 18.51
C ALA A 115 1.55 9.54 18.10
N PRO A 116 2.18 8.77 17.19
CA PRO A 116 1.67 7.47 16.78
C PRO A 116 1.65 6.44 17.92
N ILE A 117 2.47 6.66 18.95
CA ILE A 117 2.50 5.88 20.18
C ILE A 117 2.36 6.88 21.33
N THR A 118 1.31 6.73 22.13
CA THR A 118 0.98 7.64 23.24
C THR A 118 1.14 7.00 24.61
N GLU A 119 1.29 5.68 24.66
CA GLU A 119 1.38 4.89 25.89
C GLU A 119 2.68 4.08 25.88
N ASP A 120 3.29 3.92 27.06
CA ASP A 120 4.38 2.98 27.23
C ASP A 120 3.87 1.55 27.01
N TYR A 121 4.55 0.79 26.16
CA TYR A 121 4.22 -0.60 25.90
C TYR A 121 5.46 -1.48 26.06
N THR A 122 5.24 -2.74 26.42
CA THR A 122 6.28 -3.77 26.37
C THR A 122 6.09 -4.56 25.08
N ASP A 123 7.18 -4.78 24.34
CA ASP A 123 7.14 -5.61 23.13
C ASP A 123 6.86 -7.07 23.50
N GLU A 124 5.86 -7.67 22.85
CA GLU A 124 5.43 -9.05 23.09
C GLU A 124 5.70 -9.92 21.86
N LEU A 125 5.97 -11.20 22.10
CA LEU A 125 6.18 -12.15 21.01
C LEU A 125 4.88 -12.37 20.24
N ASN A 126 4.94 -12.25 18.92
CA ASN A 126 3.83 -12.68 18.05
C ASN A 126 3.67 -14.21 18.07
N ASP A 127 2.56 -14.72 17.53
CA ASP A 127 2.26 -16.16 17.49
C ASP A 127 3.36 -17.05 16.87
N PHE A 128 4.14 -16.51 15.95
CA PHE A 128 5.25 -17.24 15.34
C PHE A 128 6.43 -17.34 16.32
N ASP A 129 6.77 -16.23 16.98
CA ASP A 129 7.88 -16.17 17.94
C ASP A 129 7.55 -16.93 19.24
N VAL A 130 6.29 -16.94 19.68
CA VAL A 130 5.83 -17.79 20.80
C VAL A 130 6.06 -19.26 20.50
N ARG A 131 5.64 -19.74 19.32
CA ARG A 131 5.84 -21.14 18.91
C ARG A 131 7.32 -21.50 18.82
N ARG A 132 8.16 -20.58 18.34
CA ARG A 132 9.61 -20.76 18.30
C ARG A 132 10.21 -20.88 19.71
N LEU A 133 9.78 -20.03 20.65
CA LEU A 133 10.21 -20.08 22.04
C LEU A 133 9.84 -21.40 22.71
N GLU A 134 8.60 -21.87 22.52
CA GLU A 134 8.13 -23.16 23.06
C GLU A 134 8.93 -24.34 22.52
N ALA A 135 9.20 -24.38 21.22
CA ALA A 135 10.00 -25.42 20.60
C ALA A 135 11.42 -25.51 21.18
N LEU A 136 12.05 -24.37 21.46
CA LEU A 136 13.38 -24.31 22.08
C LEU A 136 13.35 -24.73 23.56
N ARG A 137 12.28 -24.40 24.31
CA ARG A 137 12.12 -24.80 25.72
C ARG A 137 12.03 -26.32 25.90
N VAL A 138 11.49 -27.04 24.92
CA VAL A 138 11.41 -28.52 24.95
C VAL A 138 12.77 -29.19 24.73
N GLN A 139 13.74 -28.47 24.15
CA GLN A 139 15.09 -28.97 23.87
C GLN A 139 16.12 -28.63 24.97
N ALA A 140 15.75 -27.79 25.94
CA ALA A 140 16.58 -27.39 27.08
C ALA A 140 16.33 -28.28 28.29
#